data_AF-A0A838EGU0-F1
#
_entry.id   AF-A0A838EGU0-F1
#
_cell.length_a   1.000
_cell.length_b   1.000
_cell.length_c   1.000
_cell.angle_alpha   90.00
_cell.angle_beta   90.00
_cell.angle_gamma   90.00
#
_symmetry.space_group_name_H-M   'P 1'
#
loop_
_entity.id
_entity.type
_entity.pdbx_description
1 polymer ?
#
loop_
_entity_poly.entity_id
_entity_poly.type
_entity_poly.pdbx_seq_one_letter_code
_entity_poly.pdbx_strand_id
1 'polypeptide(L)'
;MMKDHIHKTLFLSYAPEDDSWRQKLERHLSELKRQGRVTIWHNRLLPPGSNQIQETDAHFNQASIILLLISDDFLASDSCCAEMQQALARQQAGKAQVIPLLLRPVEWKQTPIGHLHPLPIDGNPITLWNDVDDGCIEDCRI
;
A
#
# COMPACT_ATOMS: atom_id res chain seq x y z
N MET A 1 -28.19 11.06 11.35
CA MET A 1 -27.07 11.66 10.60
C MET A 1 -26.33 10.55 9.90
N MET A 2 -26.43 10.46 8.57
CA MET A 2 -25.56 9.59 7.77
C MET A 2 -24.21 10.30 7.68
N LYS A 3 -23.14 9.69 8.21
CA LYS A 3 -21.79 10.16 7.95
C LYS A 3 -21.51 9.86 6.48
N ASP A 4 -21.32 10.89 5.67
CA ASP A 4 -20.74 10.74 4.33
C ASP A 4 -19.35 10.10 4.48
N HIS A 5 -19.27 8.79 4.30
CA HIS A 5 -18.00 8.09 4.33
C HIS A 5 -17.37 8.25 2.95
N ILE A 6 -16.28 9.01 2.87
CA ILE A 6 -15.49 9.14 1.64
C ILE A 6 -14.96 7.76 1.26
N HIS A 7 -15.44 7.25 0.13
CA HIS A 7 -14.92 6.02 -0.48
C HIS A 7 -13.52 6.29 -1.07
N LYS A 8 -12.55 5.43 -0.77
CA LYS A 8 -11.18 5.52 -1.29
C LYS A 8 -10.79 4.27 -2.06
N THR A 9 -10.14 4.45 -3.20
CA THR A 9 -9.45 3.38 -3.92
C THR A 9 -8.02 3.28 -3.43
N LEU A 10 -7.64 2.10 -2.94
CA LEU A 10 -6.32 1.75 -2.45
C LEU A 10 -5.67 0.78 -3.42
N PHE A 11 -4.44 1.05 -3.84
CA PHE A 11 -3.61 0.12 -4.58
C PHE A 11 -2.45 -0.37 -3.72
N LEU A 12 -2.25 -1.69 -3.66
CA LEU A 12 -1.14 -2.31 -2.95
C LEU A 12 -0.06 -2.70 -3.96
N SER A 13 1.08 -2.02 -3.90
CA SER A 13 2.29 -2.38 -4.65
C SER A 13 3.24 -3.13 -3.71
N TYR A 14 3.66 -4.33 -4.10
CA TYR A 14 4.46 -5.24 -3.26
C TYR A 14 5.20 -6.26 -4.13
N ALA A 15 6.32 -6.76 -3.63
CA ALA A 15 7.04 -7.85 -4.27
C ALA A 15 6.26 -9.17 -4.17
N PRO A 16 6.34 -10.07 -5.16
CA PRO A 16 5.67 -11.37 -5.10
C PRO A 16 5.97 -12.19 -3.82
N GLU A 17 7.17 -12.03 -3.28
CA GLU A 17 7.70 -12.65 -2.07
C GLU A 17 6.95 -12.17 -0.80
N ASP A 18 6.37 -10.96 -0.84
CA ASP A 18 5.65 -10.33 0.27
C ASP A 18 4.15 -10.64 0.31
N ASP A 19 3.69 -11.65 -0.44
CA ASP A 19 2.26 -11.96 -0.53
C ASP A 19 1.59 -12.22 0.81
N SER A 20 2.30 -12.93 1.69
CA SER A 20 1.81 -13.29 3.00
C SER A 20 1.52 -12.03 3.84
N TRP A 21 2.35 -10.99 3.73
CA TRP A 21 2.15 -9.70 4.37
C TRP A 21 0.99 -8.93 3.77
N ARG A 22 0.89 -8.92 2.44
CA ARG A 22 -0.26 -8.33 1.73
C ARG A 22 -1.58 -8.96 2.18
N GLN A 23 -1.65 -10.28 2.30
CA GLN A 23 -2.84 -10.98 2.80
C GLN A 23 -3.19 -10.59 4.23
N LYS A 24 -2.20 -10.49 5.13
CA LYS A 24 -2.42 -10.05 6.51
C LYS A 24 -2.99 -8.63 6.52
N LEU A 25 -2.38 -7.70 5.79
CA LEU A 25 -2.86 -6.33 5.68
C LEU A 25 -4.30 -6.26 5.15
N GLU A 26 -4.62 -7.00 4.09
CA GLU A 26 -5.98 -7.00 3.54
C GLU A 26 -7.01 -7.51 4.56
N ARG A 27 -6.65 -8.48 5.42
CA ARG A 27 -7.50 -8.92 6.54
C ARG A 27 -7.72 -7.80 7.55
N HIS A 28 -6.70 -7.03 7.93
CA HIS A 28 -6.87 -5.88 8.82
C HIS A 28 -7.77 -4.79 8.21
N LEU A 29 -7.75 -4.64 6.88
CA LEU A 29 -8.60 -3.69 6.15
C LEU A 29 -9.99 -4.25 5.80
N SER A 30 -10.28 -5.52 6.13
CA SER A 30 -11.52 -6.21 5.74
C SER A 30 -12.78 -5.51 6.27
N GLU A 31 -12.71 -4.94 7.47
CA GLU A 31 -13.83 -4.18 8.04
C GLU A 31 -14.13 -2.91 7.24
N LEU A 32 -13.08 -2.18 6.85
CA LEU A 32 -13.22 -0.97 6.04
C LEU A 32 -13.76 -1.30 4.64
N LYS A 33 -13.35 -2.44 4.07
CA LYS A 33 -13.87 -2.96 2.81
C LYS A 33 -15.35 -3.34 2.94
N ARG A 34 -15.73 -4.04 4.02
CA ARG A 34 -17.13 -4.43 4.31
C ARG A 34 -18.05 -3.22 4.51
N GLN A 35 -17.53 -2.17 5.13
CA GLN A 35 -18.23 -0.89 5.30
C GLN A 35 -18.28 -0.04 4.02
N GLY A 36 -17.70 -0.51 2.91
CA GLY A 36 -17.66 0.22 1.64
C GLY A 36 -16.79 1.48 1.69
N ARG A 37 -15.90 1.61 2.67
CA ARG A 37 -15.01 2.78 2.82
C ARG A 37 -13.80 2.71 1.90
N VAL A 38 -13.34 1.50 1.60
CA VAL A 38 -12.17 1.28 0.73
C VAL A 38 -12.45 0.19 -0.31
N THR A 39 -11.97 0.41 -1.53
CA THR A 39 -11.77 -0.64 -2.54
C THR A 39 -10.29 -0.90 -2.67
N ILE A 40 -9.87 -2.17 -2.54
CA ILE A 40 -8.46 -2.57 -2.56
C ILE A 40 -8.15 -3.28 -3.87
N TRP A 41 -7.10 -2.82 -4.56
CA TRP A 41 -6.59 -3.39 -5.80
C TRP A 41 -5.14 -3.86 -5.65
N HIS A 42 -4.77 -4.91 -6.38
CA HIS A 42 -3.40 -5.37 -6.52
C HIS A 42 -3.21 -6.27 -7.75
N ASN A 43 -1.97 -6.43 -8.22
CA ASN A 43 -1.63 -7.14 -9.47
C ASN A 43 -2.16 -8.59 -9.56
N ARG A 44 -2.32 -9.27 -8.41
CA ARG A 44 -2.89 -10.64 -8.36
C ARG A 44 -4.41 -10.76 -8.42
N LEU A 45 -5.18 -9.66 -8.38
CA LEU A 45 -6.64 -9.72 -8.52
C LEU A 45 -7.10 -9.87 -9.98
N LEU A 46 -6.19 -9.74 -10.93
CA LEU A 46 -6.55 -9.74 -12.35
C LEU A 46 -6.67 -11.17 -12.90
N PRO A 47 -7.71 -11.46 -13.69
CA PRO A 47 -7.92 -12.79 -14.27
C PRO A 47 -6.73 -13.22 -15.14
N PRO A 48 -6.28 -14.49 -15.05
CA PRO A 48 -5.32 -15.02 -16.02
C PRO A 48 -5.95 -14.99 -17.42
N GLY A 49 -5.30 -14.30 -18.36
CA GLY A 49 -5.76 -14.14 -19.75
C GLY A 49 -6.25 -12.73 -20.11
N SER A 50 -6.46 -11.84 -19.15
CA SER A 50 -6.60 -10.40 -19.42
C SER A 50 -5.26 -9.80 -19.88
N ASN A 51 -5.28 -8.67 -20.58
CA ASN A 51 -4.07 -7.88 -20.80
C ASN A 51 -3.65 -7.25 -19.46
N GLN A 52 -3.00 -8.07 -18.63
CA GLN A 52 -2.75 -7.85 -17.20
C GLN A 52 -2.04 -6.52 -16.94
N ILE A 53 -1.24 -6.05 -17.89
CA ILE A 53 -0.56 -4.75 -17.85
C ILE A 53 -1.58 -3.60 -17.93
N GLN A 54 -2.50 -3.64 -18.90
CA GLN A 54 -3.46 -2.55 -19.13
C GLN A 54 -4.49 -2.43 -18.00
N GLU A 55 -4.97 -3.55 -17.46
CA GLU A 55 -5.91 -3.52 -16.33
C GLU A 55 -5.22 -3.10 -15.02
N THR A 56 -3.97 -3.53 -14.80
CA THR A 56 -3.16 -3.06 -13.66
C THR A 56 -2.95 -1.55 -13.74
N ASP A 57 -2.54 -1.05 -14.91
CA ASP A 57 -2.35 0.37 -15.15
C ASP A 57 -3.63 1.16 -14.91
N ALA A 58 -4.79 0.65 -15.32
CA ALA A 58 -6.06 1.33 -15.10
C ALA A 58 -6.38 1.49 -13.60
N HIS A 59 -6.28 0.40 -12.82
CA HIS A 59 -6.54 0.44 -11.39
C HIS A 59 -5.50 1.27 -10.62
N PHE A 60 -4.23 1.12 -10.96
CA PHE A 60 -3.14 1.94 -10.44
C PHE A 60 -3.42 3.43 -10.71
N ASN A 61 -3.84 3.76 -11.94
CA ASN A 61 -4.09 5.14 -12.34
C ASN A 61 -5.38 5.74 -11.75
N GLN A 62 -6.30 4.92 -11.24
CA GLN A 62 -7.51 5.35 -10.55
C GLN A 62 -7.36 5.36 -9.03
N ALA A 63 -6.27 4.80 -8.50
CA ALA A 63 -6.03 4.72 -7.07
C ALA A 63 -5.82 6.12 -6.48
N SER A 64 -6.62 6.44 -5.46
CA SER A 64 -6.49 7.65 -4.65
C SER A 64 -5.39 7.54 -3.60
N ILE A 65 -5.08 6.31 -3.17
CA ILE A 65 -4.01 5.98 -2.23
C ILE A 65 -3.21 4.82 -2.83
N ILE A 66 -1.90 4.94 -2.86
CA ILE A 66 -0.97 3.89 -3.28
C ILE A 66 -0.10 3.55 -2.07
N LEU A 67 -0.21 2.32 -1.60
CA LEU A 67 0.58 1.79 -0.49
C LEU A 67 1.71 0.94 -1.06
N LEU A 68 2.95 1.33 -0.74
CA LEU A 68 4.14 0.61 -1.17
C LEU A 68 4.60 -0.27 -0.01
N LEU A 69 4.52 -1.59 -0.15
CA LEU A 69 4.97 -2.54 0.89
C LEU A 69 6.48 -2.74 0.74
N ILE A 70 7.24 -1.97 1.52
CA ILE A 70 8.69 -1.85 1.37
C ILE A 70 9.40 -3.00 2.10
N SER A 71 10.20 -3.72 1.33
CA SER A 71 11.11 -4.80 1.73
C SER A 71 12.37 -4.75 0.85
N ASP A 72 13.37 -5.57 1.17
CA ASP A 72 14.52 -5.80 0.29
C ASP A 72 14.11 -6.40 -1.07
N ASP A 73 13.14 -7.32 -1.10
CA ASP A 73 12.59 -7.87 -2.36
C ASP A 73 11.91 -6.77 -3.19
N PHE A 74 11.17 -5.86 -2.55
CA PHE A 74 10.54 -4.73 -3.22
C PHE A 74 11.58 -3.80 -3.86
N LEU A 75 12.64 -3.46 -3.12
CA LEU A 75 13.69 -2.57 -3.61
C LEU A 75 14.58 -3.24 -4.68
N ALA A 76 14.68 -4.56 -4.67
CA ALA A 76 15.43 -5.34 -5.66
C ALA A 76 14.64 -5.63 -6.95
N SER A 77 13.32 -5.37 -6.95
CA SER A 77 12.43 -5.68 -8.08
C SER A 77 12.30 -4.51 -9.07
N ASP A 78 12.67 -4.74 -10.33
CA ASP A 78 12.55 -3.73 -11.40
C ASP A 78 11.10 -3.27 -11.61
N SER A 79 10.12 -4.19 -11.53
CA SER A 79 8.72 -3.85 -11.67
C SER A 79 8.21 -3.00 -10.50
N CYS A 80 8.60 -3.33 -9.27
CA CYS A 80 8.27 -2.52 -8.09
C CYS A 80 8.92 -1.12 -8.17
N CYS A 81 10.15 -1.04 -8.69
CA CYS A 81 10.82 0.23 -8.92
C CYS A 81 10.05 1.11 -9.93
N ALA A 82 9.59 0.53 -11.04
CA ALA A 82 8.78 1.23 -12.04
C ALA A 82 7.44 1.74 -11.45
N GLU A 83 6.71 0.89 -10.73
CA GLU A 83 5.46 1.27 -10.04
C GLU A 83 5.70 2.38 -9.02
N MET A 84 6.80 2.32 -8.25
CA MET A 84 7.17 3.36 -7.29
C MET A 84 7.40 4.71 -7.99
N GLN A 85 8.12 4.74 -9.12
CA GLN A 85 8.32 5.99 -9.87
C GLN A 85 6.99 6.56 -10.38
N GLN A 86 6.11 5.71 -10.90
CA GLN A 86 4.79 6.13 -11.37
C GLN A 86 3.93 6.65 -10.21
N ALA A 87 4.00 6.02 -9.03
CA ALA A 87 3.31 6.45 -7.82
C ALA A 87 3.76 7.86 -7.41
N LEU A 88 5.08 8.08 -7.36
CA LEU A 88 5.67 9.37 -7.03
C LEU A 88 5.28 10.48 -8.02
N ALA A 89 5.28 10.18 -9.31
CA ALA A 89 4.83 11.13 -10.33
C ALA A 89 3.36 11.52 -10.14
N ARG A 90 2.49 10.56 -9.77
CA ARG A 90 1.08 10.82 -9.46
C ARG A 90 0.91 11.64 -8.19
N GLN A 91 1.71 11.40 -7.16
CA GLN A 91 1.72 12.20 -5.95
C GLN A 91 2.12 13.64 -6.21
N GLN A 92 3.19 13.85 -6.98
CA GLN A 92 3.64 15.17 -7.36
C GLN A 92 2.57 15.94 -8.17
N ALA A 93 1.80 15.23 -8.99
CA ALA A 93 0.67 15.79 -9.73
C ALA A 93 -0.61 15.96 -8.89
N GLY A 94 -0.60 15.65 -7.59
CA GLY A 94 -1.78 15.73 -6.71
C GLY A 94 -2.88 14.70 -7.02
N LYS A 95 -2.56 13.64 -7.76
CA LYS A 95 -3.54 12.64 -8.25
C LYS A 95 -3.68 11.42 -7.32
N ALA A 96 -2.69 11.17 -6.47
CA ALA A 96 -2.70 10.08 -5.51
C ALA A 96 -1.88 10.45 -4.28
N GLN A 97 -2.22 9.87 -3.13
CA GLN A 97 -1.35 9.87 -1.96
C GLN A 97 -0.47 8.62 -1.98
N VAL A 98 0.83 8.77 -1.75
CA VAL A 98 1.77 7.64 -1.68
C VAL A 98 2.21 7.44 -0.24
N ILE A 99 2.05 6.21 0.25
CA ILE A 99 2.38 5.86 1.63
C ILE A 99 3.32 4.65 1.58
N PRO A 100 4.59 4.79 1.99
CA PRO A 100 5.44 3.63 2.23
C PRO A 100 4.97 2.88 3.47
N LEU A 101 4.95 1.55 3.42
CA LEU A 101 4.67 0.65 4.54
C LEU A 101 5.88 -0.26 4.73
N LEU A 102 6.67 -0.03 5.78
CA LEU A 102 7.85 -0.86 6.04
C LEU A 102 7.43 -2.23 6.54
N LEU A 103 7.63 -3.26 5.73
CA LEU A 103 7.34 -4.64 6.13
C LEU A 103 8.43 -5.18 7.04
N ARG A 104 9.70 -5.02 6.65
CA ARG A 104 10.89 -5.52 7.35
C ARG A 104 12.03 -4.48 7.35
N PRO A 105 13.06 -4.62 8.20
CA PRO A 105 14.20 -3.70 8.21
C PRO A 105 14.90 -3.67 6.85
N VAL A 106 15.01 -2.48 6.25
CA VAL A 106 15.66 -2.27 4.96
C VAL A 106 16.14 -0.82 4.83
N GLU A 107 17.21 -0.58 4.09
CA GLU A 107 17.77 0.75 3.84
C GLU A 107 16.93 1.53 2.80
N TRP A 108 15.75 2.00 3.21
CA TRP A 108 14.84 2.74 2.33
C TRP A 108 15.11 4.25 2.29
N LYS A 109 15.85 4.81 3.26
CA LYS A 109 16.09 6.26 3.38
C LYS A 109 16.90 6.85 2.22
N GLN A 110 17.72 6.02 1.55
CA GLN A 110 18.51 6.42 0.38
C GLN A 110 17.78 6.18 -0.95
N THR A 111 16.51 5.78 -0.90
CA THR A 111 15.70 5.53 -2.09
C THR A 111 14.84 6.75 -2.44
N PRO A 112 14.19 6.78 -3.62
CA PRO A 112 13.31 7.87 -4.03
C PRO A 112 12.17 8.18 -3.06
N ILE A 113 11.77 7.23 -2.20
CA ILE A 113 10.73 7.41 -1.19
C ILE A 113 11.27 7.83 0.18
N GLY A 114 12.59 7.99 0.35
CA GLY A 114 13.24 8.31 1.62
C GLY A 114 12.80 9.64 2.26
N HIS A 115 12.18 10.52 1.47
CA HIS A 115 11.62 11.80 1.90
C HIS A 115 10.16 11.70 2.36
N LEU A 116 9.49 10.56 2.16
CA LEU A 116 8.11 10.33 2.58
C LEU A 116 8.06 9.85 4.04
N HIS A 117 6.93 10.10 4.69
CA HIS A 117 6.66 9.54 6.01
C HIS A 117 6.16 8.10 5.85
N PRO A 118 6.95 7.09 6.25
CA PRO A 118 6.51 5.71 6.19
C PRO A 118 5.46 5.47 7.28
N LEU A 119 4.63 4.46 7.04
CA LEU A 119 3.97 3.72 8.10
C LEU A 119 4.81 2.49 8.43
N PRO A 120 4.92 2.12 9.71
CA PRO A 120 4.46 2.86 10.90
C PRO A 120 5.21 4.19 11.09
N ILE A 121 4.58 5.17 11.76
CA ILE A 121 5.05 6.57 11.84
C ILE A 121 6.44 6.68 12.51
N ASP A 122 6.77 5.75 13.40
CA ASP A 122 8.06 5.65 14.07
C ASP A 122 9.16 5.02 13.19
N GLY A 123 8.79 4.52 12.01
CA GLY A 123 9.69 3.83 11.07
C GLY A 123 10.01 2.39 11.46
N ASN A 124 9.33 1.82 12.47
CA ASN A 124 9.52 0.43 12.89
C ASN A 124 8.73 -0.52 11.98
N PRO A 125 9.39 -1.47 11.29
CA PRO A 125 8.69 -2.37 10.37
C PRO A 125 7.58 -3.21 11.02
N ILE A 126 6.54 -3.55 10.25
CA ILE A 126 5.41 -4.36 10.71
C ILE A 126 5.84 -5.75 11.18
N THR A 127 6.92 -6.32 10.65
CA THR A 127 7.47 -7.60 11.16
C THR A 127 7.94 -7.54 12.61
N LEU A 128 8.25 -6.34 13.12
CA LEU A 128 8.64 -6.12 14.51
C LEU A 128 7.44 -5.83 15.41
N TRP A 129 6.23 -5.76 14.84
CA TRP A 129 5.02 -5.82 15.64
C TRP A 129 4.94 -7.25 16.15
N ASN A 130 5.27 -7.42 17.43
CA ASN A 130 4.94 -8.65 18.14
C ASN A 130 3.46 -8.98 17.82
N ASP A 131 3.14 -10.27 17.65
CA ASP A 131 1.77 -10.82 17.51
C ASP A 131 0.92 -10.54 18.76
N VAL A 132 0.85 -9.28 19.19
CA VAL A 132 -0.09 -8.78 20.17
C VAL A 132 -1.25 -8.23 19.36
N ASP A 133 -2.20 -9.12 19.14
CA ASP A 133 -3.64 -8.85 19.04
C ASP A 133 -4.12 -8.17 20.36
N ASP A 134 -3.40 -7.16 20.84
CA ASP A 134 -3.62 -6.49 22.12
C ASP A 134 -3.62 -4.99 21.84
N GLY A 135 -4.77 -4.40 22.13
CA GLY A 135 -5.21 -3.17 21.50
C GLY A 135 -4.38 -1.95 21.86
N CYS A 136 -4.12 -1.13 20.84
CA CYS A 136 -4.22 0.31 21.01
C CYS A 136 -4.62 0.97 19.70
N ILE A 137 -5.93 1.22 19.58
CA ILE A 137 -6.48 2.21 18.66
C ILE A 137 -6.26 3.58 19.33
N GLU A 138 -5.06 4.12 19.25
CA GLU A 138 -4.76 5.54 19.50
C GLU A 138 -3.57 5.84 18.57
N ASP A 139 -3.61 6.69 17.56
CA ASP A 139 -4.24 7.99 17.44
C ASP A 139 -4.30 8.32 15.92
N CYS A 140 -5.48 8.22 15.31
CA CYS A 140 -5.73 8.74 13.97
C CYS A 140 -6.90 9.73 14.08
N ARG A 141 -6.60 10.92 14.61
CA ARG A 141 -7.45 12.09 14.38
C ARG A 141 -7.34 12.49 12.92
N ILE A 142 -8.39 12.16 12.17
CA ILE A 142 -8.80 12.82 10.93
C ILE A 142 -9.21 14.26 11.26
#